data_AF-A0A822JAV6-F1
#
_entry.id   AF-A0A822JAV6-F1
#
_cell.length_a   1.000
_cell.length_b   1.000
_cell.length_c   1.000
_cell.angle_alpha   90.00
_cell.angle_beta   90.00
_cell.angle_gamma   90.00
#
_symmetry.space_group_name_H-M   'P 1'
#
loop_
_entity.id
_entity.type
_entity.pdbx_description
1 polymer ?
#
loop_
_entity_poly.entity_id
_entity_poly.type
_entity_poly.pdbx_seq_one_letter_code
_entity_poly.pdbx_strand_id
1 'polypeptide(L)'
;MAHMAKVEVVMDEKALLARYMLNFKLVKLSWALFFILIGGSWILESLNNINNTQKWGIIYAGSGAILLLLNLMRIAWKINISKFTTWLGTLLLLYGIATIYKFDFIIWAAAILIIGLIMLLEVFRK
;
A
#
# COMPACT_ATOMS: atom_id res chain seq x y z
N MET A 1 -6.13 41.71 -17.83
CA MET A 1 -6.82 40.61 -17.14
C MET A 1 -6.69 39.27 -17.87
N ALA A 2 -6.92 39.20 -19.19
CA ALA A 2 -6.81 37.94 -19.97
C ALA A 2 -5.43 37.26 -19.91
N HIS A 3 -4.33 38.03 -19.86
CA HIS A 3 -2.98 37.47 -19.75
C HIS A 3 -2.72 36.80 -18.38
N MET A 4 -3.25 37.37 -17.30
CA MET A 4 -3.09 36.82 -15.94
C MET A 4 -3.85 35.50 -15.79
N ALA A 5 -5.09 35.45 -16.27
CA ALA A 5 -5.90 34.22 -16.25
C ALA A 5 -5.24 33.07 -17.02
N LYS A 6 -4.62 33.36 -18.18
CA LYS A 6 -3.88 32.35 -18.96
C LYS A 6 -2.66 31.81 -18.21
N VAL A 7 -1.96 32.64 -17.44
CA VAL A 7 -0.77 32.23 -16.67
C VAL A 7 -1.17 31.35 -15.47
N GLU A 8 -2.25 31.68 -14.77
CA GLU A 8 -2.77 30.86 -13.66
C GLU A 8 -3.18 29.46 -14.14
N VAL A 9 -3.92 29.37 -15.24
CA VAL A 9 -4.35 28.07 -15.82
C VAL A 9 -3.13 27.22 -16.22
N VAL A 10 -2.13 27.82 -16.88
CA VAL A 10 -0.92 27.10 -17.29
C VAL A 10 -0.07 26.67 -16.09
N MET A 11 -0.04 27.43 -15.00
CA MET A 11 0.65 27.00 -13.77
C MET A 11 -0.04 25.81 -13.09
N ASP A 12 -1.38 25.80 -13.06
CA ASP A 12 -2.14 24.71 -12.43
C ASP A 12 -2.01 23.39 -13.22
N GLU A 13 -2.01 23.45 -14.55
CA GLU A 13 -1.73 22.29 -15.41
C GLU A 13 -0.35 21.67 -15.15
N LYS A 14 0.70 22.52 -15.04
CA LYS A 14 2.05 22.05 -14.73
C LYS A 14 2.13 21.41 -13.34
N ALA A 15 1.46 21.99 -12.35
CA ALA A 15 1.42 21.45 -11.00
C ALA A 15 0.70 20.09 -10.95
N LEU A 16 -0.40 19.94 -11.69
CA LEU A 16 -1.14 18.70 -11.80
C LEU A 16 -0.32 17.60 -12.49
N LEU A 17 0.35 17.94 -13.60
CA LEU A 17 1.27 17.03 -14.30
C LEU A 17 2.43 16.59 -13.42
N ALA A 18 3.02 17.50 -12.63
CA ALA A 18 4.10 17.17 -11.69
C ALA A 18 3.65 16.15 -10.64
N ARG A 19 2.45 16.34 -10.06
CA ARG A 19 1.86 15.38 -9.10
C ARG A 19 1.59 14.02 -9.74
N TYR A 20 1.08 14.00 -10.96
CA TYR A 20 0.83 12.77 -11.70
C TYR A 20 2.13 11.99 -11.96
N MET A 21 3.17 12.67 -12.46
CA MET A 21 4.48 12.07 -12.68
C MET A 21 5.12 11.55 -11.39
N LEU A 22 4.97 12.27 -10.28
CA LEU A 22 5.46 11.84 -8.97
C LEU A 22 4.74 10.58 -8.50
N ASN A 23 3.40 10.54 -8.56
CA ASN A 23 2.63 9.35 -8.22
C ASN A 23 3.05 8.14 -9.06
N PHE A 24 3.27 8.32 -10.37
CA PHE A 24 3.73 7.26 -11.25
C PHE A 24 5.11 6.71 -10.82
N LYS A 25 6.05 7.59 -10.46
CA LYS A 25 7.36 7.18 -9.91
C LYS A 25 7.22 6.39 -8.60
N LEU A 26 6.35 6.83 -7.68
CA LEU A 26 6.11 6.13 -6.42
C LEU A 26 5.51 4.74 -6.65
N VAL A 27 4.59 4.60 -7.60
CA VAL A 27 4.02 3.31 -7.98
C VAL A 27 5.10 2.39 -8.56
N LYS A 28 5.94 2.89 -9.48
CA LYS A 28 7.08 2.10 -10.02
C LYS A 28 8.04 1.65 -8.93
N LEU A 29 8.37 2.55 -7.99
CA LEU A 29 9.22 2.22 -6.84
C LEU A 29 8.59 1.13 -5.97
N SER A 30 7.28 1.22 -5.71
CA SER A 30 6.53 0.22 -4.94
C SER A 30 6.56 -1.15 -5.61
N TRP A 31 6.40 -1.21 -6.93
CA TRP A 31 6.56 -2.44 -7.70
C TRP A 31 7.98 -3.00 -7.62
N ALA A 32 9.00 -2.15 -7.78
CA ALA A 32 10.39 -2.59 -7.65
C ALA A 32 10.67 -3.20 -6.26
N LEU A 33 10.23 -2.53 -5.19
CA LEU A 33 10.34 -3.05 -3.83
C LEU A 33 9.58 -4.38 -3.64
N PHE A 34 8.41 -4.52 -4.25
CA PHE A 34 7.63 -5.75 -4.20
C PHE A 34 8.34 -6.93 -4.88
N PHE A 35 8.94 -6.71 -6.06
CA PHE A 35 9.73 -7.75 -6.72
C PHE A 35 11.00 -8.10 -5.94
N ILE A 36 11.68 -7.12 -5.36
CA ILE A 36 12.84 -7.35 -4.49
C ILE A 36 12.44 -8.18 -3.26
N LEU A 37 11.29 -7.87 -2.64
CA LEU A 37 10.78 -8.61 -1.50
C LEU A 37 10.50 -10.08 -1.85
N ILE A 38 9.81 -10.33 -2.97
CA ILE A 38 9.51 -11.70 -3.42
C ILE A 38 10.80 -12.46 -3.71
N GLY A 39 11.68 -11.88 -4.54
CA GLY A 39 12.95 -12.50 -4.90
C GLY A 39 13.84 -12.78 -3.70
N GLY A 40 13.97 -11.79 -2.79
CA GLY A 40 14.73 -11.94 -1.55
C GLY A 40 14.15 -13.02 -0.64
N SER A 41 12.84 -13.11 -0.53
CA SER A 41 12.17 -14.14 0.29
C SER A 41 12.37 -15.55 -0.29
N TRP A 42 12.34 -15.71 -1.62
CA TRP A 42 12.64 -16.99 -2.29
C TRP A 42 14.10 -17.39 -2.13
N ILE A 43 15.03 -16.44 -2.26
CA ILE A 43 16.47 -16.71 -2.03
C ILE A 43 16.69 -17.17 -0.58
N LEU A 44 16.07 -16.49 0.40
CA LEU A 44 16.18 -16.87 1.82
C LEU A 44 15.61 -18.27 2.11
N GLU A 45 14.50 -18.64 1.47
CA GLU A 45 13.96 -20.01 1.57
C GLU A 45 14.91 -21.03 0.93
N SER A 46 15.45 -20.73 -0.26
CA SER A 46 16.40 -21.61 -0.97
C SER A 46 17.67 -21.87 -0.15
N LEU A 47 18.12 -20.87 0.63
CA LEU A 47 19.25 -21.00 1.55
C LEU A 47 18.90 -21.70 2.87
N ASN A 48 17.68 -22.23 3.03
CA ASN A 48 17.15 -22.82 4.26
C ASN A 48 17.21 -21.90 5.50
N ASN A 49 17.30 -20.57 5.30
CA ASN A 49 17.31 -19.59 6.40
C ASN A 49 15.91 -19.38 6.99
N ILE A 50 14.87 -19.58 6.17
CA ILE A 50 13.47 -19.43 6.57
C ILE A 50 12.66 -20.61 6.05
N ASN A 51 11.56 -20.93 6.74
CA ASN A 51 10.61 -21.94 6.27
C ASN A 51 9.53 -21.32 5.35
N ASN A 52 8.75 -22.19 4.69
CA ASN A 52 7.69 -21.77 3.76
C ASN A 52 6.65 -20.85 4.43
N THR A 53 6.27 -21.11 5.69
CA THR A 53 5.31 -20.26 6.42
C THR A 53 5.87 -18.86 6.68
N GLN A 54 7.13 -18.75 7.11
CA GLN A 54 7.82 -17.49 7.34
C GLN A 54 8.00 -16.70 6.04
N LYS A 55 8.34 -17.37 4.94
CA LYS A 55 8.42 -16.75 3.61
C LYS A 55 7.11 -16.05 3.26
N TRP A 56 5.97 -16.76 3.36
CA TRP A 56 4.67 -16.16 3.07
C TRP A 56 4.33 -15.03 4.04
N GLY A 57 4.64 -15.20 5.33
CA GLY A 57 4.50 -14.14 6.34
C GLY A 57 5.29 -12.87 5.99
N ILE A 58 6.55 -13.00 5.57
CA ILE A 58 7.42 -11.90 5.14
C ILE A 58 6.86 -11.24 3.87
N ILE A 59 6.41 -12.04 2.89
CA ILE A 59 5.83 -11.51 1.65
C ILE A 59 4.55 -10.72 1.96
N TYR A 60 3.63 -11.25 2.78
CA TYR A 60 2.41 -10.53 3.13
C TYR A 60 2.71 -9.27 3.95
N ALA A 61 3.54 -9.37 4.99
CA ALA A 61 3.89 -8.23 5.84
C ALA A 61 4.62 -7.14 5.05
N GLY A 62 5.63 -7.51 4.26
CA GLY A 62 6.40 -6.59 3.45
C GLY A 62 5.56 -5.95 2.34
N SER A 63 4.67 -6.70 1.70
CA SER A 63 3.75 -6.14 0.69
C SER A 63 2.78 -5.14 1.32
N GLY A 64 2.28 -5.46 2.51
CA GLY A 64 1.46 -4.55 3.30
C GLY A 64 2.20 -3.26 3.64
N ALA A 65 3.43 -3.38 4.13
CA ALA A 65 4.30 -2.25 4.44
C ALA A 65 4.58 -1.36 3.23
N ILE A 66 4.87 -1.94 2.05
CA ILE A 66 5.11 -1.19 0.81
C ILE A 66 3.88 -0.37 0.41
N LEU A 67 2.68 -0.96 0.46
CA LEU A 67 1.44 -0.27 0.10
C LEU A 67 1.07 0.86 1.07
N LEU A 68 1.33 0.66 2.37
CA LEU A 68 1.15 1.70 3.37
C LEU A 68 2.18 2.82 3.19
N LEU A 69 3.44 2.48 2.95
CA LEU A 69 4.51 3.45 2.69
C LEU A 69 4.22 4.28 1.43
N LEU A 70 3.69 3.67 0.37
CA LEU A 70 3.22 4.36 -0.83
C LEU A 70 2.16 5.43 -0.50
N ASN A 71 1.19 5.08 0.35
CA ASN A 71 0.16 6.04 0.77
C ASN A 71 0.70 7.11 1.72
N LEU A 72 1.63 6.76 2.61
CA LEU A 72 2.31 7.73 3.48
C LEU A 72 3.08 8.76 2.65
N MET A 73 3.78 8.32 1.61
CA MET A 73 4.44 9.19 0.64
C MET A 73 3.44 10.08 -0.11
N ARG A 74 2.28 9.54 -0.52
CA ARG A 74 1.22 10.36 -1.13
C ARG A 74 0.74 11.48 -0.20
N ILE A 75 0.61 11.22 1.10
CA ILE A 75 0.27 12.24 2.11
C ILE A 75 1.34 13.34 2.16
N ALA A 76 2.62 12.94 2.28
CA ALA A 76 3.74 13.88 2.36
C ALA A 76 3.81 14.83 1.15
N TRP A 77 3.43 14.35 -0.03
CA TRP A 77 3.41 15.12 -1.28
C TRP A 77 2.04 15.66 -1.69
N LYS A 78 1.04 15.66 -0.80
CA LYS A 78 -0.32 16.18 -1.06
C LYS A 78 -0.97 15.56 -2.32
N ILE A 79 -0.70 14.27 -2.53
CA ILE A 79 -1.33 13.43 -3.56
C ILE A 79 -2.52 12.72 -2.91
N ASN A 80 -3.60 12.52 -3.67
CA ASN A 80 -4.77 11.80 -3.19
C ASN A 80 -4.41 10.38 -2.75
N ILE A 81 -4.80 10.03 -1.52
CA ILE A 81 -4.59 8.71 -0.93
C ILE A 81 -5.54 7.73 -1.61
N SER A 82 -5.05 6.54 -1.94
CA SER A 82 -5.92 5.46 -2.41
C SER A 82 -6.42 4.65 -1.22
N LYS A 83 -7.74 4.66 -1.03
CA LYS A 83 -8.42 3.84 -0.01
C LYS A 83 -8.11 2.36 -0.24
N PHE A 84 -8.11 1.92 -1.49
CA PHE A 84 -7.82 0.54 -1.86
C PHE A 84 -6.43 0.09 -1.40
N THR A 85 -5.37 0.84 -1.73
CA THR A 85 -4.00 0.46 -1.34
C THR A 85 -3.79 0.58 0.17
N THR A 86 -4.51 1.49 0.84
CA THR A 86 -4.44 1.64 2.30
C THR A 86 -5.09 0.46 3.02
N TRP A 87 -6.30 0.09 2.60
CA TRP A 87 -6.99 -1.09 3.12
C TRP A 87 -6.18 -2.35 2.87
N LEU A 88 -5.87 -2.64 1.60
CA LEU A 88 -5.10 -3.83 1.23
C LEU A 88 -3.76 -3.89 1.96
N GLY A 89 -3.06 -2.75 2.07
CA GLY A 89 -1.80 -2.64 2.79
C GLY A 89 -1.94 -2.99 4.28
N THR A 90 -2.98 -2.48 4.94
CA THR A 90 -3.27 -2.77 6.35
C THR A 90 -3.58 -4.25 6.57
N LEU A 91 -4.41 -4.84 5.71
CA LEU A 91 -4.80 -6.25 5.82
C LEU A 91 -3.60 -7.19 5.63
N LEU A 92 -2.82 -6.95 4.58
CA LEU A 92 -1.62 -7.73 4.30
C LEU A 92 -0.58 -7.61 5.42
N LEU A 93 -0.41 -6.41 5.98
CA LEU A 93 0.52 -6.19 7.08
C LEU A 93 0.09 -6.99 8.33
N LEU A 94 -1.18 -6.84 8.75
CA LEU A 94 -1.72 -7.56 9.91
C LEU A 94 -1.66 -9.08 9.73
N TYR A 95 -2.06 -9.57 8.55
CA TYR A 95 -2.05 -10.98 8.24
C TYR A 95 -0.62 -11.56 8.18
N GLY A 96 0.30 -10.84 7.56
CA GLY A 96 1.70 -11.24 7.50
C GLY A 96 2.34 -11.32 8.88
N ILE A 97 2.11 -10.31 9.73
CA ILE A 97 2.56 -10.32 11.14
C ILE A 97 1.96 -11.52 11.87
N ALA A 98 0.64 -11.73 11.78
CA ALA A 98 -0.02 -12.87 12.43
C ALA A 98 0.57 -14.21 12.01
N THR A 99 0.88 -14.37 10.72
CA THR A 99 1.52 -15.57 10.14
C THR A 99 2.92 -15.80 10.73
N ILE A 100 3.72 -14.74 10.88
CA ILE A 100 5.09 -14.83 11.43
C ILE A 100 5.05 -15.24 12.91
N TYR A 101 4.14 -14.66 13.69
CA TYR A 101 4.01 -14.95 15.12
C TYR A 101 3.23 -16.24 15.42
N LYS A 102 2.85 -17.02 14.40
CA LYS A 102 2.01 -18.23 14.52
C LYS A 102 0.74 -18.00 15.34
N PHE A 103 0.14 -16.82 15.21
CA PHE A 103 -1.23 -16.67 15.66
C PHE A 103 -2.11 -17.50 14.72
N ASP A 104 -2.85 -18.46 15.28
CA ASP A 104 -3.86 -19.23 14.54
C ASP A 104 -5.02 -18.29 14.16
N PHE A 105 -4.79 -17.48 13.13
CA PHE A 105 -5.73 -16.49 12.64
C PHE A 105 -6.70 -17.17 11.69
N ILE A 106 -7.95 -17.36 12.14
CA ILE A 106 -9.03 -17.86 11.30
C ILE A 106 -9.29 -16.81 10.21
N ILE A 107 -8.90 -17.11 8.97
CA ILE A 107 -9.03 -16.23 7.79
C ILE A 107 -10.46 -15.70 7.65
N TRP A 108 -11.46 -16.53 7.95
CA TRP A 108 -12.87 -16.13 7.97
C TRP A 108 -13.19 -15.06 9.00
N ALA A 109 -12.58 -15.11 10.18
CA ALA A 109 -12.80 -14.12 11.24
C ALA A 109 -12.21 -12.76 10.85
N ALA A 110 -11.03 -12.74 10.22
CA ALA A 110 -10.45 -11.51 9.69
C ALA A 110 -11.34 -10.93 8.58
N ALA A 111 -11.78 -11.74 7.61
CA ALA A 111 -12.68 -11.29 6.55
C ALA A 111 -14.00 -10.71 7.09
N ILE A 112 -14.62 -11.37 8.06
CA ILE A 112 -15.86 -10.90 8.72
C ILE A 112 -15.63 -9.59 9.48
N LEU A 113 -14.51 -9.47 10.21
CA LEU A 113 -14.16 -8.26 10.95
C LEU A 113 -13.95 -7.06 10.00
N ILE A 114 -13.32 -7.31 8.84
CA ILE A 114 -13.10 -6.30 7.81
C ILE A 114 -14.43 -5.85 7.19
N ILE A 115 -15.32 -6.80 6.88
CA ILE A 115 -16.68 -6.49 6.40
C ILE A 115 -17.42 -5.63 7.42
N GLY A 116 -17.39 -6.00 8.70
CA GLY A 116 -18.02 -5.24 9.78
C GLY A 116 -17.47 -3.81 9.93
N LEU A 117 -16.15 -3.63 9.81
CA LEU A 117 -15.51 -2.31 9.84
C LEU A 117 -15.88 -1.44 8.62
N ILE A 118 -15.97 -2.04 7.42
CA ILE A 118 -16.41 -1.33 6.21
C ILE A 118 -17.85 -0.83 6.39
N MET A 119 -18.75 -1.67 6.88
CA MET A 119 -20.15 -1.29 7.14
C MET A 119 -20.24 -0.16 8.17
N LEU A 120 -19.46 -0.23 9.26
CA LEU A 120 -19.39 0.84 10.26
C LEU A 120 -18.94 2.17 9.65
N LEU A 121 -17.87 2.15 8.85
CA LEU A 121 -17.35 3.36 8.21
C LEU A 121 -18.30 3.92 7.15
N GLU A 122 -19.08 3.08 6.50
CA GLU A 122 -20.11 3.49 5.55
C GLU A 122 -21.29 4.18 6.24
N VAL A 123 -21.67 3.74 7.44
CA VAL A 123 -22.67 4.42 8.29
C VAL A 123 -22.22 5.83 8.71
N PHE A 124 -20.92 6.04 8.96
CA PHE A 124 -20.39 7.35 9.33
C PHE A 124 -20.06 8.25 8.13
N ARG A 125 -20.12 7.73 6.91
CA ARG A 125 -19.85 8.49 5.68
C ARG A 125 -21.14 9.13 5.18
N LYS A 126 -21.48 10.28 5.77
CA LYS A 126 -22.48 11.22 5.22
C LYS A 126 -22.15 11.57 3.77
#